data_AF-A0A1I7I5U7-F1
#
_entry.id   AF-A0A1I7I5U7-F1
#
_cell.length_a   1.000
_cell.length_b   1.000
_cell.length_c   1.000
_cell.angle_alpha   90.00
_cell.angle_beta   90.00
_cell.angle_gamma   90.00
#
_symmetry.space_group_name_H-M   'P 1'
#
loop_
_entity.id
_entity.type
_entity.pdbx_description
1 polymer ?
#
loop_
_entity_poly.entity_id
_entity_poly.type
_entity_poly.pdbx_seq_one_letter_code
_entity_poly.pdbx_strand_id
1 'polypeptide(L)' 'MNSSSKAEVTFTSDDGKEVGLTLHVTGISPEILKQGDKIQKIMDILELPPGTNARLLYQADDVIVR' A
#
# COMPACT_ATOMS: atom_id res chain seq x y z
N MET A 1 4.26 3.93 -23.40
CA MET A 1 3.42 2.91 -22.75
C MET A 1 3.34 3.28 -21.29
N ASN A 2 2.19 3.76 -20.81
CA ASN A 2 2.01 4.07 -19.39
C ASN A 2 1.78 2.76 -18.64
N SER A 3 2.85 2.22 -18.06
CA SER A 3 2.75 1.12 -17.09
C SER A 3 2.14 1.70 -15.81
N SER A 4 0.82 1.82 -15.78
CA SER A 4 0.08 2.31 -14.61
C SER A 4 0.08 1.22 -13.55
N SER A 5 1.19 1.08 -12.84
CA SER A 5 1.28 0.20 -11.68
C SER A 5 0.20 0.61 -10.67
N LYS A 6 -0.71 -0.31 -10.38
CA LYS A 6 -1.74 -0.12 -9.36
C LYS A 6 -1.26 -0.78 -8.08
N ALA A 7 -1.29 -0.03 -6.99
CA ALA A 7 -1.01 -0.51 -5.66
C ALA A 7 -2.22 -0.26 -4.76
N GLU A 8 -2.52 -1.23 -3.92
CA GLU A 8 -3.57 -1.16 -2.91
C GLU A 8 -2.91 -1.32 -1.54
N VAL A 9 -3.24 -0.42 -0.62
CA VAL A 9 -2.79 -0.47 0.76
C VAL A 9 -4.01 -0.67 1.65
N THR A 10 -4.07 -1.80 2.33
CA THR A 10 -5.11 -2.10 3.31
C THR A 10 -4.52 -1.97 4.70
N PHE A 11 -5.21 -1.26 5.59
CA PHE A 11 -4.82 -1.15 6.98
C PHE A 11 -5.71 -2.06 7.85
N THR A 12 -5.09 -2.74 8.81
CA THR A 12 -5.73 -3.69 9.73
C THR A 12 -5.26 -3.40 11.15
N SER A 13 -6.14 -3.40 12.13
CA SER A 13 -5.76 -3.30 13.55
C SER A 13 -4.95 -4.52 14.00
N ASP A 14 -4.32 -4.41 15.17
CA ASP A 14 -3.56 -5.49 15.82
C ASP A 14 -4.41 -6.77 16.03
N ASP A 15 -5.71 -6.62 16.31
CA ASP A 15 -6.68 -7.73 16.41
C ASP A 15 -7.08 -8.36 15.06
N GLY A 16 -6.41 -8.00 13.96
CA GLY A 16 -6.69 -8.51 12.60
C GLY A 16 -8.01 -7.99 11.99
N LYS A 17 -8.71 -7.08 12.67
CA LYS A 17 -9.90 -6.41 12.13
C LYS A 17 -9.49 -5.32 11.15
N GLU A 18 -10.09 -5.28 9.96
CA GLU A 18 -9.92 -4.14 9.06
C GLU A 18 -10.36 -2.86 9.77
N VAL A 19 -9.51 -1.82 9.74
CA VAL A 19 -9.87 -0.48 10.23
C VAL A 19 -10.83 0.25 9.28
N GLY A 20 -11.33 -0.43 8.24
CA GLY A 20 -12.25 0.12 7.25
C GLY A 20 -11.60 1.12 6.29
N LEU A 21 -10.26 1.15 6.24
CA LEU A 21 -9.51 2.08 5.39
C LEU A 21 -8.66 1.31 4.38
N THR A 22 -9.11 1.35 3.11
CA THR A 22 -8.38 0.84 1.96
C THR A 22 -7.99 2.01 1.07
N LEU A 23 -6.69 2.19 0.88
CA LEU A 23 -6.10 3.25 0.06
C LEU A 23 -5.69 2.67 -1.29
N HIS A 24 -6.37 3.10 -2.34
CA HIS A 24 -5.97 2.80 -3.71
C HIS A 24 -4.99 3.86 -4.20
N VAL A 25 -3.75 3.46 -4.42
CA VAL A 25 -2.68 4.34 -4.89
C VAL A 25 -2.37 4.02 -6.35
N THR A 26 -2.66 4.98 -7.24
CA THR A 26 -2.39 4.85 -8.68
C THR A 26 -1.36 5.88 -9.12
N GLY A 27 -0.46 5.49 -10.03
CA GLY A 27 0.55 6.41 -10.59
C GLY A 27 1.80 6.59 -9.75
N ILE A 28 1.96 5.79 -8.68
CA ILE A 28 3.20 5.68 -7.90
C ILE A 28 3.79 4.29 -8.15
N SER A 29 5.09 4.22 -8.46
CA SER A 29 5.78 2.95 -8.61
C SER A 29 5.72 2.14 -7.30
N PRO A 30 5.39 0.83 -7.35
CA PRO A 30 5.29 -0.01 -6.15
C PRO A 30 6.57 -0.04 -5.33
N GLU A 31 7.73 0.18 -5.96
CA GLU A 31 9.04 0.26 -5.31
C GLU A 31 9.14 1.40 -4.29
N ILE A 32 8.47 2.52 -4.54
CA ILE A 32 8.43 3.65 -3.59
C ILE A 32 7.59 3.26 -2.37
N LEU A 33 6.51 2.49 -2.57
CA LEU A 33 5.64 2.02 -1.50
C LEU A 33 6.25 0.87 -0.69
N LYS A 34 7.19 0.11 -1.27
CA LYS A 34 8.00 -0.89 -0.56
C LYS A 34 8.93 -0.28 0.49
N GLN A 35 9.22 1.02 0.42
CA GLN A 35 9.95 1.72 1.47
C GLN A 35 9.03 1.87 2.69
N GLY A 36 9.21 1.02 3.71
CA GLY A 36 8.38 1.00 4.92
C GLY A 36 8.20 2.38 5.56
N ASP A 37 9.21 3.25 5.48
CA ASP A 37 9.17 4.64 5.94
C ASP A 37 8.03 5.46 5.33
N LYS A 38 7.65 5.19 4.06
CA LYS A 38 6.56 5.91 3.38
C LYS A 38 5.21 5.47 3.91
N ILE A 39 5.03 4.17 4.15
CA ILE A 39 3.80 3.62 4.73
C ILE A 39 3.63 4.13 6.15
N GLN A 40 4.70 4.17 6.96
CA GLN A 40 4.66 4.75 8.31
C GLN A 40 4.22 6.21 8.29
N LYS A 41 4.79 7.05 7.40
CA LYS A 41 4.34 8.44 7.25
C LYS A 41 2.87 8.56 6.86
N ILE A 42 2.37 7.66 6.02
CA ILE A 42 0.94 7.63 5.67
C ILE A 42 0.11 7.28 6.91
N MET A 43 0.54 6.31 7.71
CA MET A 43 -0.14 5.94 8.96
C MET A 43 -0.16 7.10 9.97
N ASP A 44 0.95 7.83 10.09
CA ASP A 44 1.06 9.02 10.95
C ASP A 44 0.12 10.14 10.48
N ILE A 45 0.06 10.41 9.18
CA ILE A 45 -0.84 11.43 8.59
C ILE A 45 -2.32 11.07 8.81
N LEU A 46 -2.63 9.78 8.76
CA LEU A 46 -3.98 9.25 8.95
C LEU A 46 -4.33 9.04 10.43
N GLU A 47 -3.43 9.40 11.35
CA GLU A 47 -3.58 9.23 12.80
C GLU A 47 -3.99 7.80 13.19
N LEU A 48 -3.48 6.81 12.46
CA LEU A 48 -3.84 5.41 12.69
C LEU A 48 -3.29 4.94 14.05
N PRO A 49 -4.08 4.16 14.81
CA PRO A 49 -3.68 3.74 16.14
C PRO A 49 -2.41 2.87 16.10
N PRO A 50 -1.56 2.94 17.15
CA PRO A 50 -0.40 2.06 17.27
C PRO A 50 -0.85 0.60 17.29
N GLY A 51 -0.09 -0.27 16.62
CA GLY A 51 -0.48 -1.67 16.39
C GLY A 51 -1.26 -1.90 15.08
N THR A 52 -1.56 -0.84 14.32
CA THR A 52 -2.11 -1.01 12.97
C THR A 52 -1.07 -1.62 12.04
N ASN A 53 -1.42 -2.72 11.40
CA ASN A 53 -0.65 -3.38 10.36
C ASN A 53 -1.08 -2.85 8.99
N ALA A 54 -0.11 -2.58 8.12
CA ALA A 54 -0.34 -2.18 6.74
C ALA A 54 0.00 -3.35 5.79
N ARG A 55 -0.92 -3.68 4.89
CA ARG A 55 -0.72 -4.69 3.84
C ARG A 55 -0.69 -3.99 2.49
N LEU A 56 0.43 -4.12 1.78
CA LEU A 56 0.60 -3.63 0.43
C LEU A 56 0.36 -4.78 -0.57
N LEU A 57 -0.63 -4.61 -1.45
CA LEU A 57 -0.87 -5.48 -2.60
C LEU A 57 -0.53 -4.69 -3.87
N TYR A 58 0.34 -5.22 -4.72
CA TYR A 58 0.63 -4.61 -6.02
C TYR A 58 0.33 -5.60 -7.13
N GLN A 59 -0.34 -5.11 -8.18
CA GLN A 59 -0.47 -5.85 -9.43
C GLN A 59 0.73 -5.49 -10.30
N ALA A 60 1.61 -6.46 -10.56
CA ALA A 60 2.63 -6.31 -11.59
C ALA A 60 1.98 -6.63 -12.95
N ASP A 61 2.13 -5.75 -13.93
CA ASP A 61 1.78 -6.06 -15.32
C ASP A 61 2.63 -7.25 -15.81
N ASP A 62 2.01 -8.14 -16.59
CA ASP A 62 2.65 -9.32 -17.17
C ASP A 62 3.98 -8.97 -17.85
N VAL A 63 5.08 -9.48 -17.30
CA VAL A 63 6.40 -9.36 -17.90
C VAL A 63 6.46 -10.34 -19.08
N ILE A 64 6.17 -9.84 -20.28
CA ILE A 64 6.43 -10.59 -21.51
C ILE A 64 7.93 -10.50 -21.80
N VAL A 65 8.67 -11.55 -21.45
CA VAL A 65 10.07 -11.73 -21.89
C VAL A 65 10.05 -12.08 -23.38
N ARG A 66 10.75 -11.30 -24.22
CA ARG A 66 11.05 -11.64 -25.62
C ARG A 66 12.54 -11.58 -25.85
#